data_AF-A0A1S9PFG0-F1
#
_entry.id   AF-A0A1S9PFG0-F1
#
_cell.length_a   1.000
_cell.length_b   1.000
_cell.length_c   1.000
_cell.angle_alpha   90.00
_cell.angle_beta   90.00
_cell.angle_gamma   90.00
#
_symmetry.space_group_name_H-M   'P 1'
#
loop_
_entity.id
_entity.type
_entity.pdbx_description
1 polymer ?
#
loop_
_entity_poly.entity_id
_entity_poly.type
_entity_poly.pdbx_seq_one_letter_code
_entity_poly.pdbx_strand_id
1 'polypeptide(L)' 'METKELISDSLNEQQLLMLRLLKKPMPEGSFKKIKQLVVKLLAEQIDENIEQWENTNAITTEHYEKLSKGHFRSSSRKS' A
#
# COMPACT_ATOMS: atom_id res chain seq x y z
N MET A 1 -11.73 14.34 21.34
CA MET A 1 -10.77 14.39 20.21
C MET A 1 -11.60 14.39 18.95
N GLU A 2 -11.70 15.54 18.29
CA GLU A 2 -12.46 15.68 17.04
C GLU A 2 -11.71 14.97 15.92
N THR A 3 -12.36 13.99 15.30
CA THR A 3 -11.91 13.39 14.05
C THR A 3 -12.06 14.42 12.96
N LYS A 4 -10.99 15.17 12.67
CA LYS A 4 -10.89 16.01 11.46
C LYS A 4 -11.20 15.13 10.26
N GLU A 5 -12.38 15.32 9.70
CA GLU A 5 -12.85 14.63 8.50
C GLU A 5 -11.86 14.90 7.36
N LEU A 6 -11.24 13.83 6.85
CA LEU A 6 -10.46 13.83 5.62
C LEU A 6 -11.42 13.85 4.40
N ILE A 7 -12.36 14.78 4.36
CA ILE A 7 -13.19 14.97 3.17
C ILE A 7 -12.55 16.10 2.37
N SER A 8 -11.78 15.74 1.35
CA SER A 8 -11.47 16.70 0.28
C SER A 8 -12.80 17.17 -0.32
N ASP A 9 -13.04 18.47 -0.34
CA ASP A 9 -14.36 19.11 -0.54
C ASP A 9 -15.16 18.72 -1.80
N SER A 10 -14.60 17.95 -2.73
CA SER A 10 -15.39 17.36 -3.81
C SER A 10 -14.77 16.06 -4.32
N LEU A 11 -15.55 14.98 -4.31
CA LEU A 11 -15.20 13.78 -5.07
C LEU A 11 -15.12 14.14 -6.56
N ASN A 12 -14.07 13.68 -7.24
CA ASN A 12 -13.95 13.87 -8.68
C ASN A 12 -14.97 13.00 -9.44
N GLU A 13 -15.11 13.24 -10.74
CA GLU A 13 -16.12 12.57 -11.57
C GLU A 13 -15.97 11.04 -11.56
N GLN A 14 -14.74 10.53 -11.57
CA GLN A 14 -14.45 9.11 -11.51
C GLN A 14 -14.89 8.50 -10.18
N GLN A 15 -14.60 9.16 -9.06
CA GLN A 15 -15.00 8.75 -7.72
C GLN A 15 -16.54 8.74 -7.56
N LEU A 16 -17.22 9.77 -8.08
CA LEU A 16 -18.68 9.83 -8.09
C LEU A 16 -19.29 8.70 -8.93
N LEU A 17 -18.70 8.36 -10.07
CA LEU A 17 -19.13 7.25 -10.90
C LEU A 17 -19.01 5.92 -10.16
N MET A 18 -17.89 5.69 -9.46
CA MET A 18 -17.68 4.46 -8.68
C MET A 18 -18.74 4.29 -7.58
N LEU A 19 -19.07 5.35 -6.85
CA LEU A 19 -20.13 5.30 -5.83
C LEU A 19 -21.50 4.97 -6.44
N ARG A 20 -21.79 5.50 -7.63
CA ARG A 20 -23.02 5.18 -8.36
C ARG A 20 -23.07 3.71 -8.79
N LEU A 21 -21.95 3.12 -9.19
CA LEU A 21 -21.86 1.69 -9.53
C LEU A 21 -22.17 0.78 -8.33
N LEU A 22 -21.86 1.23 -7.12
CA LEU A 22 -22.07 0.48 -5.87
C LEU A 22 -23.46 0.69 -5.25
N LYS A 23 -24.27 1.63 -5.76
CA LYS A 23 -25.61 1.94 -5.24
C LYS A 23 -26.58 0.76 -5.33
N LYS A 24 -26.36 -0.13 -6.30
CA LYS A 24 -27.03 -1.43 -6.39
C LYS A 24 -26.02 -2.51 -6.04
N PRO A 25 -26.30 -3.42 -5.10
CA PRO A 25 -25.38 -4.51 -4.80
C PRO A 25 -25.12 -5.31 -6.07
N MET A 26 -23.85 -5.51 -6.38
CA MET A 26 -23.44 -6.28 -7.54
C MET A 26 -23.74 -7.77 -7.35
N PRO A 27 -23.98 -8.52 -8.45
CA PRO A 27 -23.94 -9.97 -8.40
C PRO A 27 -22.60 -10.46 -7.84
N GLU A 28 -22.64 -11.49 -7.00
CA GLU A 28 -21.49 -11.98 -6.24
C GLU A 28 -20.27 -12.30 -7.14
N GLY A 29 -20.50 -12.91 -8.30
CA GLY A 29 -19.44 -13.21 -9.26
C GLY A 29 -18.73 -11.96 -9.80
N SER A 30 -19.48 -10.90 -10.08
CA SER A 30 -18.92 -9.62 -10.53
C SER A 30 -18.18 -8.91 -9.40
N PHE A 31 -18.74 -8.93 -8.19
CA PHE A 31 -18.08 -8.39 -7.00
C PHE A 31 -16.73 -9.05 -6.74
N LYS A 32 -16.66 -10.39 -6.81
CA LYS A 32 -15.41 -11.13 -6.58
C LYS A 32 -14.31 -10.75 -7.59
N LYS A 33 -14.67 -10.59 -8.87
CA LYS A 33 -13.74 -10.15 -9.91
C LYS A 33 -13.21 -8.74 -9.65
N ILE A 34 -14.09 -7.80 -9.31
CA ILE A 34 -13.70 -6.42 -9.01
C ILE A 34 -12.82 -6.38 -7.76
N LYS A 35 -13.17 -7.12 -6.71
CA LYS A 35 -12.35 -7.23 -5.50
C LYS A 35 -10.93 -7.70 -5.85
N GLN A 36 -10.78 -8.74 -6.66
CA GLN A 36 -9.47 -9.25 -7.07
C GLN A 36 -8.67 -8.21 -7.86
N LEU A 37 -9.31 -7.50 -8.78
CA LEU A 37 -8.67 -6.44 -9.57
C LEU A 37 -8.23 -5.26 -8.69
N VAL A 38 -9.09 -4.80 -7.78
CA VAL A 38 -8.76 -3.72 -6.85
C VAL A 38 -7.56 -4.09 -5.98
N VAL A 39 -7.55 -5.31 -5.42
CA VAL A 39 -6.40 -5.78 -4.62
C VAL A 39 -5.12 -5.80 -5.46
N LYS A 40 -5.19 -6.24 -6.72
CA LYS A 40 -4.03 -6.26 -7.61
C LYS A 40 -3.50 -4.85 -7.87
N LEU A 41 -4.37 -3.91 -8.22
CA LEU A 41 -3.97 -2.52 -8.48
C LEU A 41 -3.39 -1.85 -7.23
N LEU A 42 -3.96 -2.12 -6.05
CA LEU A 42 -3.42 -1.61 -4.79
C LEU A 42 -2.04 -2.20 -4.48
N ALA A 43 -1.80 -3.48 -4.78
CA ALA A 43 -0.48 -4.09 -4.62
C ALA A 43 0.55 -3.43 -5.54
N GLU A 44 0.21 -3.25 -6.82
CA GLU A 44 1.07 -2.56 -7.80
C GLU A 44 1.40 -1.13 -7.34
N GLN A 45 0.40 -0.39 -6.84
CA GLN A 45 0.61 0.96 -6.32
C GLN A 45 1.49 0.99 -5.06
N ILE A 46 1.39 -0.02 -4.20
CA ILE A 46 2.26 -0.16 -3.03
C ILE A 46 3.70 -0.40 -3.47
N ASP A 47 3.92 -1.32 -4.42
CA ASP A 47 5.25 -1.63 -4.94
C ASP A 47 5.90 -0.39 -5.57
N GLU A 48 5.16 0.36 -6.40
CA GLU A 48 5.64 1.62 -6.99
C GLU A 48 6.01 2.66 -5.93
N ASN A 49 5.18 2.82 -4.89
CA ASN A 49 5.44 3.78 -3.81
C ASN A 49 6.66 3.36 -2.97
N ILE A 50 6.85 2.07 -2.73
CA ILE A 50 8.02 1.54 -2.02
C ILE A 50 9.27 1.81 -2.85
N GLU A 51 9.26 1.49 -4.14
CA GLU A 51 10.40 1.75 -5.02
C GLU A 51 10.77 3.24 -5.06
N GLN A 52 9.79 4.13 -5.17
CA GLN A 52 10.02 5.58 -5.12
C GLN A 52 10.62 6.03 -3.78
N TRP A 53 10.11 5.48 -2.67
CA TRP A 53 10.63 5.77 -1.34
C TRP A 53 12.06 5.25 -1.17
N GLU A 54 12.36 4.04 -1.62
CA GLU A 54 13.71 3.44 -1.59
C GLU A 54 14.70 4.29 -2.39
N ASN A 55 14.33 4.68 -3.61
CA ASN A 55 15.14 5.55 -4.47
C ASN A 55 15.41 6.91 -3.81
N THR A 56 14.39 7.52 -3.19
CA THR A 56 14.53 8.80 -2.49
C THR A 56 15.47 8.71 -1.29
N ASN A 57 15.48 7.57 -0.58
CA ASN A 57 16.29 7.35 0.60
C ASN A 57 17.63 6.67 0.30
N ALA A 58 17.98 6.50 -0.99
CA ALA A 58 19.17 5.78 -1.44
C ALA A 58 19.31 4.38 -0.80
N ILE A 59 18.17 3.71 -0.58
CA ILE A 59 18.14 2.34 -0.07
C ILE A 59 18.44 1.42 -1.24
N THR A 60 19.61 0.80 -1.19
CA THR A 60 20.06 -0.17 -2.19
C THR A 60 19.93 -1.59 -1.65
N THR A 61 20.07 -2.58 -2.54
CA THR A 61 20.12 -3.99 -2.13
C THR A 61 21.19 -4.25 -1.06
N GLU A 62 22.32 -3.55 -1.12
CA GLU A 62 23.39 -3.65 -0.11
C GLU A 62 22.93 -3.18 1.28
N HIS A 63 22.02 -2.21 1.35
CA HIS A 63 21.42 -1.74 2.60
C HIS A 63 20.61 -2.85 3.27
N TYR A 64 19.77 -3.55 2.51
CA TYR A 64 19.01 -4.70 2.98
C TYR A 64 19.90 -5.88 3.39
N GLU A 65 20.98 -6.13 2.65
CA GLU A 65 21.97 -7.13 3.05
C GLU A 65 22.68 -6.79 4.36
N LYS A 66 23.04 -5.53 4.59
CA LYS A 66 23.65 -5.09 5.86
C LYS A 66 22.67 -5.22 7.03
N LEU A 67 21.41 -4.83 6.85
CA LEU A 67 20.35 -5.00 7.86
C LEU A 67 20.11 -6.47 8.20
N SER A 68 19.96 -7.33 7.19
CA SER A 68 19.71 -8.76 7.42
C SER A 68 20.86 -9.45 8.17
N LYS A 69 22.12 -9.06 7.91
CA LYS A 69 23.32 -9.56 8.61
C LYS A 69 23.52 -8.94 10.00
N GLY A 70 22.98 -7.74 10.25
CA GLY A 70 23.08 -7.04 11.53
C GLY A 70 22.35 -7.73 12.69
N HIS A 71 21.28 -8.48 12.40
CA HIS A 71 20.52 -9.21 13.42
C HIS A 71 21.23 -10.47 13.97
N PHE A 72 22.27 -10.97 13.30
CA PHE A 72 22.94 -12.23 13.66
C PHE A 72 24.23 -12.08 14.46
N ARG A 73 24.59 -10.87 14.90
CA ARG A 73 25.84 -10.65 15.66
C ARG A 73 25.67 -9.70 16.84
N SER A 74 25.05 -10.18 17.93
CA SER A 74 25.63 -9.87 19.24
C SER A 74 26.81 -10.83 19.43
N SER A 75 28.03 -10.33 19.24
CA SER A 75 29.20 -11.07 19.73
C SER A 75 29.01 -11.22 21.24
N SER A 76 28.75 -12.46 21.69
CA SER A 76 28.86 -12.77 23.11
C SER A 76 30.32 -12.55 23.48
N ARG A 77 30.59 -11.38 24.06
CA ARG A 77 31.87 -11.07 24.66
C ARG A 77 31.98 -11.99 25.89
N LYS A 78 32.54 -13.18 25.73
CA LYS A 78 32.93 -14.04 26.85
C LYS A 78 34.05 -13.32 27.61
N SER A 79 33.68 -12.81 28.79
CA SER A 79 34.60 -12.44 29.86
C SER A 79 35.19 -13.68 30.51
#